data_AF-A0A1I5YXR8-F1
#
_entry.id   AF-A0A1I5YXR8-F1
#
_cell.length_a   1.000
_cell.length_b   1.000
_cell.length_c   1.000
_cell.angle_alpha   90.00
_cell.angle_beta   90.00
_cell.angle_gamma   90.00
#
_symmetry.space_group_name_H-M   'P 1'
#
loop_
_entity.id
_entity.type
_entity.pdbx_description
1 polymer ?
#
loop_
_entity_poly.entity_id
_entity_poly.type
_entity_poly.pdbx_seq_one_letter_code
_entity_poly.pdbx_strand_id
1 'polypeptide(L)'
;MPKFKHLTLAERKAIENYLNDSLSFKAIAKELGKDCTTISKEVRKHITQKKTGAYGRAFNNCTHRFDCTHSYLCDSGNCRNHYCRFCSKCYLVCPDYEEYLCLCFQNHIMYVMAAKILKAVHLKNLSMLKKMLIKSINYYSLNHEMESLLMRKRFYGLITS
;
A
#
# COMPACT_ATOMS: atom_id res chain seq x y z
N MET A 1 38.58 -9.05 1.23
CA MET A 1 37.85 -7.83 1.62
C MET A 1 36.34 -8.11 1.58
N PRO A 2 35.52 -7.62 2.53
CA PRO A 2 34.10 -7.92 2.53
C PRO A 2 33.40 -7.21 1.36
N LYS A 3 32.68 -7.99 0.56
CA LYS A 3 32.06 -7.58 -0.72
C LYS A 3 30.86 -6.63 -0.52
N PHE A 4 30.39 -6.43 0.71
CA PHE A 4 29.23 -5.61 1.04
C PHE A 4 29.51 -4.73 2.26
N LYS A 5 29.68 -3.42 2.04
CA LYS A 5 29.72 -2.43 3.12
C LYS A 5 28.28 -2.15 3.55
N HIS A 6 27.96 -2.47 4.80
CA HIS A 6 26.68 -2.10 5.40
C HIS A 6 26.55 -0.57 5.50
N LEU A 7 25.32 -0.06 5.40
CA LEU A 7 25.04 1.34 5.68
C LEU A 7 25.32 1.63 7.16
N THR A 8 26.08 2.68 7.41
CA THR A 8 26.30 3.20 8.77
C THR A 8 25.07 3.95 9.25
N LEU A 9 24.98 4.18 10.57
CA LEU A 9 23.89 4.98 11.15
C LEU A 9 23.88 6.41 10.58
N ALA A 10 25.04 7.01 10.35
CA ALA A 10 25.16 8.34 9.76
C ALA A 10 24.60 8.38 8.33
N GLU A 11 24.94 7.38 7.51
CA GLU A 11 24.40 7.26 6.15
C GLU A 11 22.88 7.07 6.15
N ARG A 12 22.32 6.32 7.10
CA ARG A 12 20.85 6.17 7.24
C ARG A 12 20.16 7.48 7.58
N LYS A 13 20.71 8.26 8.52
CA LYS A 13 20.20 9.59 8.86
C LYS A 13 20.30 10.55 7.66
N ALA A 14 21.37 10.47 6.88
CA ALA A 14 21.51 11.24 5.66
C ALA A 14 20.42 10.87 4.63
N ILE A 15 20.15 9.57 4.43
CA ILE A 15 19.04 9.12 3.57
C ILE A 15 17.72 9.73 4.03
N GLU A 16 17.41 9.71 5.33
CA GLU A 16 16.19 10.31 5.87
C GLU A 16 16.08 11.81 5.55
N ASN A 17 17.14 12.57 5.81
CA ASN A 17 17.18 14.00 5.52
C ASN A 17 16.97 14.28 4.03
N TYR A 18 17.70 13.59 3.15
CA TYR A 18 17.55 13.77 1.71
C TYR A 18 16.16 13.38 1.19
N LEU A 19 15.48 12.42 1.83
CA LEU A 19 14.08 12.11 1.50
C LEU A 19 13.13 13.22 1.93
N ASN A 20 13.36 13.84 3.08
CA ASN A 20 12.59 15.03 3.52
C ASN A 20 12.80 16.20 2.55
N ASP A 21 13.99 16.32 1.98
CA ASP A 21 14.34 17.29 0.93
C ASP A 21 13.86 16.87 -0.48
N SER A 22 13.10 15.77 -0.59
CA SER A 22 12.53 15.27 -1.85
C SER A 22 13.54 14.85 -2.92
N LEU A 23 14.77 14.47 -2.54
CA LEU A 23 15.74 13.94 -3.48
C LEU A 23 15.33 12.55 -4.00
N SER A 24 15.59 12.32 -5.29
CA SER A 24 15.40 10.99 -5.89
C SER A 24 16.41 9.98 -5.34
N PHE A 25 16.07 8.68 -5.35
CA PHE A 25 17.01 7.63 -4.92
C PHE A 25 18.31 7.62 -5.70
N LYS A 26 18.32 8.08 -6.96
CA LYS A 26 19.54 8.20 -7.77
C LYS A 26 20.41 9.37 -7.31
N ALA A 27 19.81 10.49 -6.94
CA ALA A 27 20.53 11.62 -6.37
C ALA A 27 21.15 11.25 -5.01
N ILE A 28 20.36 10.65 -4.11
CA ILE A 28 20.84 10.17 -2.80
C ILE A 28 21.99 9.18 -2.95
N ALA A 29 21.87 8.24 -3.90
CA ALA A 29 22.91 7.27 -4.20
C ALA A 29 24.22 7.93 -4.66
N LYS A 30 24.12 8.99 -5.48
CA LYS A 30 25.28 9.78 -5.92
C LYS A 30 25.94 10.51 -4.74
N GLU A 31 25.17 11.18 -3.89
CA GLU A 31 25.69 11.91 -2.72
C GLU A 31 26.41 10.98 -1.72
N LEU A 32 25.89 9.76 -1.51
CA LEU A 32 26.45 8.81 -0.55
C LEU A 32 27.47 7.83 -1.15
N GLY A 33 27.74 7.91 -2.46
CA GLY A 33 28.60 6.95 -3.17
C GLY A 33 28.09 5.50 -3.04
N LYS A 34 26.76 5.30 -3.06
CA LYS A 34 26.11 3.98 -2.95
C LYS A 34 25.38 3.63 -4.25
N ASP A 35 24.98 2.36 -4.36
CA ASP A 35 24.05 1.95 -5.40
C ASP A 35 22.59 2.36 -5.05
N CYS A 36 21.82 2.83 -6.03
CA CYS A 36 20.45 3.28 -5.79
C CYS A 36 19.51 2.15 -5.35
N THR A 37 19.82 0.89 -5.67
CA THR A 37 19.08 -0.26 -5.14
C THR A 37 19.35 -0.50 -3.66
N THR A 38 20.54 -0.13 -3.16
CA THR A 38 20.86 -0.13 -1.71
C THR A 38 20.00 0.88 -0.97
N ILE A 39 19.90 2.10 -1.49
CA ILE A 39 19.00 3.14 -0.95
C ILE A 39 17.55 2.65 -0.97
N SER A 40 17.08 2.12 -2.11
CA SER A 40 15.71 1.59 -2.22
C SER A 40 15.41 0.45 -1.24
N LYS A 41 16.37 -0.44 -0.99
CA LYS A 41 16.20 -1.54 0.00
C LYS A 41 16.14 -0.98 1.42
N GLU A 42 16.98 0.00 1.73
CA GLU A 42 17.00 0.63 3.05
C GLU A 42 15.68 1.33 3.35
N VAL A 43 15.19 2.16 2.42
CA VAL A 43 13.91 2.86 2.57
C VAL A 43 12.76 1.88 2.72
N ARG A 44 12.69 0.84 1.88
CA ARG A 44 11.64 -0.19 1.98
C ARG A 44 11.71 -1.00 3.27
N LYS A 45 12.89 -1.18 3.85
CA LYS A 45 13.06 -1.89 5.12
C LYS A 45 12.54 -1.07 6.31
N HIS A 46 12.56 0.26 6.23
CA HIS A 46 12.21 1.15 7.33
C HIS A 46 10.93 1.96 7.09
N ILE A 47 10.20 1.70 6.01
CA ILE A 47 8.91 2.35 5.75
C ILE A 47 7.90 1.96 6.83
N THR A 48 7.28 2.96 7.44
CA THR A 48 6.19 2.77 8.41
C THR A 48 4.89 3.24 7.80
N GLN A 49 3.88 2.36 7.77
CA GLN A 49 2.55 2.73 7.33
C GLN A 49 1.83 3.51 8.43
N LYS A 50 1.49 4.77 8.14
CA LYS A 50 0.68 5.59 9.05
C LYS A 50 -0.79 5.53 8.61
N LYS A 51 -1.66 5.08 9.51
CA LYS A 51 -3.11 5.10 9.33
C LYS A 51 -3.64 6.49 9.65
N THR A 52 -3.53 7.41 8.69
CA THR A 52 -3.98 8.81 8.82
C THR A 52 -5.09 9.11 7.83
N GLY A 53 -6.08 9.90 8.26
CA GLY A 53 -7.10 10.44 7.35
C GLY A 53 -6.57 11.66 6.58
N ALA A 54 -7.44 12.23 5.74
CA ALA A 54 -7.20 13.53 5.12
C ALA A 54 -7.05 14.64 6.18
N TYR A 55 -6.59 15.82 5.78
CA TYR A 55 -6.44 16.96 6.69
C TYR A 55 -7.71 17.21 7.53
N GLY A 56 -7.56 17.19 8.86
CA GLY A 56 -8.66 17.34 9.81
C GLY A 56 -9.64 16.16 9.89
N ARG A 57 -9.34 15.00 9.29
CA ARG A 57 -10.22 13.83 9.26
C ARG A 57 -9.56 12.62 9.94
N ALA A 58 -10.36 11.88 10.70
CA ALA A 58 -9.94 10.61 11.28
C ALA A 58 -9.67 9.57 10.18
N PHE A 59 -8.73 8.66 10.42
CA PHE A 59 -8.54 7.51 9.55
C PHE A 59 -9.74 6.57 9.65
N ASN A 60 -10.42 6.34 8.54
CA ASN A 60 -11.41 5.29 8.40
C ASN A 60 -11.46 4.85 6.93
N ASN A 61 -10.92 3.68 6.66
CA ASN A 61 -10.85 3.06 5.34
C ASN A 61 -12.02 2.09 5.09
N CYS A 62 -13.14 2.20 5.79
CA CYS A 62 -14.31 1.39 5.50
C CYS A 62 -14.96 1.79 4.16
N THR A 63 -15.30 0.82 3.32
CA THR A 63 -16.08 0.98 2.07
C THR A 63 -17.44 1.60 2.35
N HIS A 64 -18.08 1.21 3.45
CA HIS A 64 -19.41 1.66 3.86
C HIS A 64 -19.41 2.95 4.69
N ARG A 65 -18.26 3.62 4.85
CA ARG A 65 -18.13 4.74 5.80
C ARG A 65 -19.10 5.90 5.55
N PHE A 66 -19.57 6.11 4.33
CA PHE A 66 -20.44 7.26 4.03
C PHE A 66 -21.89 7.01 4.44
N ASP A 67 -22.32 5.75 4.40
CA ASP A 67 -23.69 5.31 4.66
C ASP A 67 -23.84 4.63 6.02
N CYS A 68 -22.73 4.31 6.69
CA CYS A 68 -22.71 3.72 8.02
C CYS A 68 -23.34 4.65 9.06
N THR A 69 -24.42 4.20 9.67
CA THR A 69 -25.17 4.91 10.71
C THR A 69 -24.77 4.51 12.13
N HIS A 70 -23.84 3.56 12.29
CA HIS A 70 -23.38 3.11 13.60
C HIS A 70 -22.70 4.24 14.39
N SER A 71 -22.95 4.27 15.69
CA SER A 71 -22.32 5.14 16.68
C SER A 71 -22.08 4.35 17.96
N TYR A 72 -21.37 4.92 18.95
CA TYR A 72 -21.09 4.26 20.23
C TYR A 72 -20.39 2.88 20.15
N LEU A 73 -19.68 2.59 19.06
CA LEU A 73 -18.97 1.32 18.87
C LEU A 73 -17.67 1.19 19.68
N CYS A 74 -17.10 2.30 20.18
CA CYS A 74 -15.85 2.28 20.93
C CYS A 74 -15.76 3.46 21.91
N ASP A 75 -14.79 3.39 22.84
CA ASP A 75 -14.62 4.38 23.92
C ASP A 75 -14.05 5.74 23.48
N SER A 76 -13.74 5.90 22.19
CA SER A 76 -13.24 7.19 21.70
C SER A 76 -14.29 8.29 21.85
N GLY A 77 -13.86 9.50 22.24
CA GLY A 77 -14.76 10.65 22.32
C GLY A 77 -15.45 10.96 20.98
N ASN A 78 -14.75 10.73 19.86
CA ASN A 78 -15.29 10.93 18.52
C ASN A 78 -16.46 9.99 18.22
N CYS A 79 -16.40 8.72 18.63
CA CYS A 79 -17.49 7.76 18.37
C CYS A 79 -18.69 7.93 19.31
N ARG A 80 -18.48 8.50 20.50
CA ARG A 80 -19.58 8.79 21.44
C ARG A 80 -20.43 9.96 20.98
N ASN A 81 -19.82 10.96 20.33
CA ASN A 81 -20.51 12.17 19.89
C ASN A 81 -20.80 12.20 18.38
N HIS A 82 -20.28 11.24 17.61
CA HIS A 82 -20.44 11.18 16.16
C HIS A 82 -20.55 9.74 15.63
N TYR A 83 -21.00 9.63 14.38
CA TYR A 83 -21.01 8.36 13.66
C TYR A 83 -19.61 7.77 13.45
N CYS A 84 -19.56 6.44 13.30
CA CYS A 84 -18.40 5.58 13.03
C CYS A 84 -17.41 6.20 12.03
N ARG A 85 -17.94 6.82 10.97
CA ARG A 85 -17.17 7.45 9.89
C ARG A 85 -16.19 8.55 10.33
N PHE A 86 -16.42 9.16 11.49
CA PHE A 86 -15.58 10.23 12.06
C PHE A 86 -14.64 9.74 13.15
N CYS A 87 -14.64 8.43 13.44
CA CYS A 87 -13.80 7.82 14.44
C CYS A 87 -12.62 7.06 13.83
N SER A 88 -11.43 7.25 14.41
CA SER A 88 -10.20 6.57 13.98
C SER A 88 -10.03 5.14 14.50
N LYS A 89 -10.97 4.67 15.33
CA LYS A 89 -10.93 3.35 15.96
C LYS A 89 -12.08 2.44 15.55
N CYS A 90 -13.17 2.99 15.00
CA CYS A 90 -14.35 2.18 14.68
C CYS A 90 -14.10 1.12 13.60
N TYR A 91 -13.11 1.31 12.73
CA TYR A 91 -12.72 0.29 11.75
C TYR A 91 -12.27 -1.04 12.40
N LEU A 92 -11.93 -1.05 13.70
CA LEU A 92 -11.52 -2.24 14.44
C LEU A 92 -12.69 -3.05 15.02
N VAL A 93 -13.87 -2.45 15.11
CA VAL A 93 -15.00 -2.97 15.91
C VAL A 93 -16.35 -2.89 15.21
N CYS A 94 -16.47 -2.13 14.14
CA CYS A 94 -17.72 -1.96 13.41
C CYS A 94 -18.12 -3.30 12.76
N PRO A 95 -19.34 -3.80 12.99
CA PRO A 95 -19.79 -5.08 12.44
C PRO A 95 -19.86 -5.07 10.92
N ASP A 96 -20.21 -3.92 10.33
CA ASP A 96 -20.28 -3.73 8.88
C ASP A 96 -18.97 -3.23 8.27
N TYR A 97 -17.85 -3.35 8.99
CA TYR A 97 -16.56 -2.93 8.45
C TYR A 97 -16.16 -3.80 7.26
N GLU A 98 -15.90 -3.15 6.13
CA GLU A 98 -15.23 -3.75 4.98
C GLU A 98 -14.11 -2.81 4.53
N GLU A 99 -12.89 -3.32 4.40
CA GLU A 99 -11.75 -2.51 3.97
C GLU A 99 -11.90 -2.04 2.51
N TYR A 100 -11.82 -0.74 2.30
CA TYR A 100 -11.74 -0.14 0.98
C TYR A 100 -10.33 -0.33 0.41
N LEU A 101 -10.23 -1.05 -0.70
CA LEU A 101 -9.02 -1.19 -1.49
C LEU A 101 -9.07 -0.27 -2.71
N CYS A 102 -8.04 0.56 -2.89
CA CYS A 102 -7.94 1.48 -4.01
C CYS A 102 -7.56 0.74 -5.30
N LEU A 103 -8.46 0.73 -6.29
CA LEU A 103 -8.23 0.12 -7.61
C LEU A 103 -7.08 0.81 -8.38
N CYS A 104 -6.82 2.10 -8.16
CA CYS A 104 -5.70 2.80 -8.83
C CYS A 104 -4.33 2.22 -8.44
N PHE A 105 -4.17 1.84 -7.16
CA PHE A 105 -2.97 1.15 -6.70
C PHE A 105 -2.84 -0.23 -7.34
N GLN A 106 -3.97 -0.92 -7.48
CA GLN A 106 -4.00 -2.24 -8.09
C GLN A 106 -3.64 -2.20 -9.58
N ASN A 107 -4.20 -1.24 -10.32
CA ASN A 107 -3.95 -1.05 -11.75
C ASN A 107 -2.51 -0.62 -12.03
N HIS A 108 -1.94 0.26 -11.20
CA HIS A 108 -0.53 0.66 -11.33
C HIS A 108 0.41 -0.53 -11.10
N ILE A 109 0.15 -1.37 -10.10
CA ILE A 109 0.93 -2.59 -9.88
C ILE A 109 0.83 -3.52 -11.10
N MET A 110 -0.36 -3.71 -11.66
CA MET A 110 -0.55 -4.53 -12.87
C MET A 110 0.21 -3.99 -14.07
N TYR A 111 0.13 -2.68 -14.31
CA TYR A 111 0.88 -2.03 -15.39
C TYR A 111 2.40 -2.21 -15.23
N VAL A 112 2.94 -1.98 -14.02
CA VAL A 112 4.38 -2.15 -13.75
C VAL A 112 4.81 -3.61 -13.86
N MET A 113 3.98 -4.56 -13.45
CA MET A 113 4.26 -5.99 -13.62
C MET A 113 4.29 -6.37 -15.10
N ALA A 114 3.31 -5.94 -15.89
CA ALA A 114 3.26 -6.19 -17.33
C ALA A 114 4.51 -5.65 -18.06
N ALA A 115 4.88 -4.40 -17.80
CA ALA A 115 6.06 -3.78 -18.42
C ALA A 115 7.37 -4.54 -18.13
N LYS A 116 7.52 -5.05 -16.90
CA LYS A 116 8.70 -5.83 -16.50
C LYS A 116 8.71 -7.24 -17.11
N ILE A 117 7.55 -7.89 -17.28
CA ILE A 117 7.41 -9.18 -17.97
C ILE A 117 7.84 -9.01 -19.43
N LEU A 118 7.31 -7.99 -20.12
CA LEU A 118 7.68 -7.67 -21.50
C LEU A 118 9.19 -7.45 -21.66
N LYS A 119 9.82 -6.71 -20.73
CA LYS A 119 11.28 -6.53 -20.71
C LYS A 119 12.04 -7.84 -20.49
N ALA A 120 11.56 -8.72 -19.60
CA ALA A 120 12.17 -10.03 -19.36
C ALA A 120 12.15 -10.93 -20.59
N VAL A 121 11.01 -10.94 -21.31
CA VAL A 121 10.82 -11.68 -22.57
C VAL A 121 11.77 -11.14 -23.64
N HIS A 122 11.83 -9.81 -23.81
CA HIS A 122 12.73 -9.17 -24.77
C HIS A 122 14.20 -9.54 -24.51
N LEU A 123 14.62 -9.53 -23.25
CA LEU A 123 15.99 -9.89 -22.83
C LEU A 123 16.24 -11.40 -22.73
N LYS A 124 15.28 -12.26 -23.11
CA LYS A 124 15.33 -13.73 -22.98
C LYS A 124 15.74 -14.22 -21.58
N ASN A 125 15.40 -13.48 -20.52
CA ASN A 125 15.79 -13.81 -19.16
C ASN A 125 14.74 -14.70 -18.47
N LEU A 126 14.81 -16.01 -18.72
CA LEU A 126 13.86 -17.01 -18.19
C LEU A 126 13.78 -17.02 -16.65
N SER A 127 14.90 -16.79 -15.97
CA SER A 127 14.96 -16.80 -14.50
C SER A 127 14.16 -15.65 -13.88
N MET A 128 14.23 -14.47 -14.51
CA MET A 128 13.47 -13.30 -14.11
C MET A 128 11.99 -13.48 -14.46
N LEU A 129 11.70 -14.02 -15.65
CA LEU A 129 10.32 -14.29 -16.11
C LEU A 129 9.58 -15.23 -15.16
N LYS A 130 10.19 -16.36 -14.76
CA LYS A 130 9.60 -17.32 -13.79
C LYS A 130 9.23 -16.65 -12.46
N LYS A 131 10.13 -15.84 -11.88
CA LYS A 131 9.88 -15.12 -10.62
C LYS A 131 8.72 -14.12 -10.75
N MET A 132 8.62 -13.46 -11.91
CA MET A 132 7.58 -12.49 -12.17
C MET A 132 6.20 -13.11 -12.35
N LEU A 133 6.12 -14.23 -13.07
CA LEU A 133 4.87 -14.98 -13.26
C LEU A 133 4.30 -15.51 -11.93
N ILE A 134 5.16 -16.03 -11.05
CA ILE A 134 4.74 -16.45 -9.71
C ILE A 134 4.18 -15.26 -8.91
N LYS A 135 4.84 -14.10 -8.99
CA LYS A 135 4.39 -12.89 -8.30
C LYS A 135 3.06 -12.36 -8.85
N SER A 136 2.84 -12.42 -10.16
CA SER A 136 1.56 -12.02 -10.76
C SER A 136 0.45 -12.99 -10.35
N ILE A 137 0.69 -14.30 -10.36
CA ILE A 137 -0.30 -15.30 -9.92
C ILE A 137 -0.70 -15.05 -8.46
N ASN A 138 0.27 -14.86 -7.56
CA ASN A 138 -0.03 -14.56 -6.15
C ASN A 138 -0.82 -13.27 -5.98
N TYR A 139 -0.50 -12.25 -6.77
CA TYR A 139 -1.25 -10.99 -6.79
C TYR A 139 -2.68 -11.18 -7.29
N TYR A 140 -2.91 -11.93 -8.37
CA TYR A 140 -4.26 -12.23 -8.87
C TYR A 140 -5.05 -13.08 -7.88
N SER A 141 -4.42 -14.06 -7.22
CA SER A 141 -5.06 -14.88 -6.19
C SER A 141 -5.56 -14.05 -5.01
N LEU A 142 -4.76 -13.08 -4.53
CA LEU A 142 -5.15 -12.16 -3.45
C LEU A 142 -6.27 -11.18 -3.86
N ASN A 143 -6.43 -10.90 -5.16
CA ASN A 143 -7.45 -9.98 -5.65
C ASN A 143 -8.71 -10.67 -6.21
N HIS A 144 -8.64 -11.98 -6.52
CA HIS A 144 -9.81 -12.76 -6.97
C HIS A 144 -10.85 -12.93 -5.84
N GLU A 145 -10.41 -12.99 -4.58
CA GLU A 145 -11.32 -12.92 -3.43
C GLU A 145 -12.07 -11.58 -3.40
N MET A 146 -11.39 -10.46 -3.72
CA MET A 146 -11.98 -9.11 -3.73
C MET A 146 -12.91 -8.84 -4.93
N GLU A 147 -12.54 -9.28 -6.14
CA GLU A 147 -13.40 -9.19 -7.33
C GLU A 147 -14.68 -10.03 -7.18
N SER A 148 -14.59 -11.21 -6.55
CA SER A 148 -15.76 -12.07 -6.30
C SER A 148 -16.76 -11.43 -5.31
N LEU A 149 -16.26 -10.67 -4.33
CA LEU A 149 -17.07 -9.90 -3.37
C LEU A 149 -17.73 -8.67 -4.02
N LEU A 150 -17.00 -7.95 -4.88
CA LEU A 150 -17.51 -6.79 -5.63
C LEU A 150 -18.55 -7.17 -6.70
N MET A 151 -18.35 -8.28 -7.40
CA MET A 151 -19.34 -8.81 -8.35
C MET A 151 -20.62 -9.27 -7.64
N ARG A 152 -20.51 -9.90 -6.46
CA ARG A 152 -21.69 -10.27 -5.65
C ARG A 152 -22.45 -9.03 -5.14
N LYS A 153 -21.78 -7.98 -4.66
CA LYS A 153 -22.45 -6.74 -4.20
C LYS A 153 -23.15 -5.98 -5.33
N ARG A 154 -22.57 -5.95 -6.54
CA ARG A 154 -23.25 -5.40 -7.73
C ARG A 154 -24.48 -6.21 -8.14
N PHE A 155 -24.46 -7.53 -7.99
CA PHE A 155 -25.58 -8.39 -8.33
C PHE A 155 -26.74 -8.27 -7.34
N TYR A 156 -26.47 -8.17 -6.02
CA TYR A 156 -27.53 -7.97 -5.01
C TYR A 156 -28.14 -6.56 -5.05
N GLY A 157 -27.36 -5.51 -5.35
CA GLY A 157 -27.89 -4.15 -5.48
C GLY A 157 -28.85 -3.94 -6.66
N LEU A 158 -28.75 -4.76 -7.71
CA LEU A 158 -29.66 -4.74 -8.87
C LEU A 158 -30.94 -5.56 -8.67
N ILE A 159 -31.02 -6.40 -7.64
CA ILE A 159 -32.18 -7.26 -7.36
C ILE A 159 -33.11 -6.62 -6.31
N THR A 160 -32.62 -5.64 -5.54
CA THR A 160 -33.41 -4.94 -4.51
C THR A 160 -33.73 -3.48 -4.84
N SER A 161 -33.62 -3.06 -6.10
CA SER A 161 -34.12 -1.75 -6.59
C SER A 161 -35.33 -1.90 -7.51
#